data_AF-A0A0F8W7S1-F1
#
_entry.id   AF-A0A0F8W7S1-F1
#
_cell.length_a   1.000
_cell.length_b   1.000
_cell.length_c   1.000
_cell.angle_alpha   90.00
_cell.angle_beta   90.00
_cell.angle_gamma   90.00
#
_symmetry.space_group_name_H-M   'P 1'
#
loop_
_entity.id
_entity.type
_entity.pdbx_description
1 polymer ?
#
loop_
_entity_poly.entity_id
_entity_poly.type
_entity_poly.pdbx_seq_one_letter_code
_entity_poly.pdbx_strand_id
1 'polypeptide(L)'
;MAKLSEEAQTYVPPTTKNIAELHSVSVGVEVQTKESTKKDGEKFTYKYIEVGGEEYRVPGIVLGQLKEQLKANPNLQKFKVSKIGEGIKTVYTVVPL
;
A
#
# COMPACT_ATOMS: atom_id res chain seq x y z
N MET A 1 -30.15 -1.92 12.72
CA MET A 1 -30.00 -2.39 11.33
C MET A 1 -30.16 -1.16 10.45
N ALA A 2 -29.09 -0.68 9.81
CA ALA A 2 -29.17 0.46 8.90
C ALA A 2 -29.89 0.04 7.60
N LYS A 3 -30.65 0.94 6.98
CA LYS A 3 -31.25 0.66 5.67
C LYS A 3 -30.16 0.66 4.61
N LEU A 4 -30.30 -0.18 3.58
CA LEU A 4 -29.40 -0.24 2.43
C LEU A 4 -29.13 1.14 1.80
N SER A 5 -30.14 2.03 1.82
CA SER A 5 -30.04 3.42 1.36
C SER A 5 -29.08 4.27 2.19
N GLU A 6 -28.98 4.04 3.49
CA GLU A 6 -28.09 4.77 4.41
C GLU A 6 -26.65 4.27 4.29
N GLU A 7 -26.45 2.96 4.10
CA GLU A 7 -25.13 2.40 3.77
C GLU A 7 -24.64 2.86 2.39
N ALA A 8 -25.51 2.93 1.38
CA ALA A 8 -25.12 3.38 0.04
C ALA A 8 -24.66 4.86 0.02
N GLN A 9 -25.23 5.72 0.85
CA GLN A 9 -24.84 7.13 0.94
C GLN A 9 -23.51 7.36 1.67
N THR A 10 -23.16 6.46 2.58
CA THR A 10 -21.92 6.51 3.37
C THR A 10 -20.80 5.64 2.79
N TYR A 11 -21.10 4.89 1.72
CA TYR A 11 -20.15 4.04 1.02
C TYR A 11 -19.10 4.89 0.30
N VAL A 12 -17.93 5.02 0.90
CA VAL A 12 -16.73 5.51 0.22
C VAL A 12 -16.02 4.29 -0.37
N PRO A 13 -15.94 4.14 -1.71
CA PRO A 13 -15.17 3.06 -2.28
C PRO A 13 -13.72 3.18 -1.81
N PRO A 14 -13.06 2.09 -1.38
CA PRO A 14 -11.67 2.16 -0.96
C PRO A 14 -10.80 2.52 -2.17
N THR A 15 -10.45 3.79 -2.31
CA THR A 15 -9.53 4.35 -3.32
C THR A 15 -8.09 4.29 -2.82
N THR A 16 -7.69 3.16 -2.22
CA THR A 16 -6.29 2.96 -1.88
C THR A 16 -5.51 2.64 -3.16
N LYS A 17 -4.63 3.57 -3.56
CA LYS A 17 -3.71 3.41 -4.69
C LYS A 17 -2.60 2.40 -4.38
N ASN A 18 -1.80 2.05 -5.37
CA ASN A 18 -0.65 1.17 -5.18
C ASN A 18 0.62 2.00 -4.94
N ILE A 19 1.46 1.62 -3.96
CA ILE A 19 2.77 2.28 -3.73
C ILE A 19 3.67 2.35 -4.98
N ALA A 20 3.49 1.45 -5.95
CA ALA A 20 4.21 1.48 -7.22
C ALA A 20 3.83 2.64 -8.16
N GLU A 21 2.73 3.35 -7.86
CA GLU A 21 2.34 4.56 -8.59
C GLU A 21 3.12 5.79 -8.11
N LEU A 22 3.80 5.72 -6.97
CA LEU A 22 4.65 6.79 -6.46
C LEU A 22 6.00 6.79 -7.18
N HIS A 23 6.40 7.96 -7.67
CA HIS A 23 7.71 8.14 -8.30
C HIS A 23 8.88 7.91 -7.33
N SER A 24 8.70 8.31 -6.07
CA SER A 24 9.65 8.08 -4.99
C SER A 24 8.94 8.08 -3.64
N VAL A 25 9.41 7.24 -2.73
CA VAL A 25 8.91 7.08 -1.37
C VAL A 25 10.07 7.30 -0.41
N SER A 26 9.84 8.10 0.63
CA SER A 26 10.81 8.28 1.71
C SER A 26 10.77 7.07 2.65
N VAL A 27 11.92 6.57 3.07
CA VAL A 27 12.00 5.49 4.08
C VAL A 27 11.44 5.95 5.43
N GLY A 28 11.49 7.26 5.71
CA GLY A 28 10.96 7.85 6.93
C GLY A 28 9.45 8.10 6.93
N VAL A 29 8.71 7.69 5.90
CA VAL A 29 7.25 7.87 5.86
C VAL A 29 6.56 6.96 6.89
N GLU A 30 5.55 7.48 7.57
CA GLU A 30 4.78 6.70 8.54
C GLU A 30 3.89 5.68 7.82
N VAL A 31 4.03 4.41 8.23
CA VAL A 31 3.21 3.31 7.72
C VAL A 31 2.05 3.08 8.66
N GLN A 32 0.84 3.30 8.16
CA GLN A 32 -0.41 3.08 8.87
C GLN A 32 -0.99 1.70 8.54
N THR A 33 -1.84 1.17 9.42
CA THR A 33 -2.54 -0.10 9.21
C THR A 33 -4.05 0.13 9.23
N LYS A 34 -4.75 -0.37 8.21
CA LYS A 34 -6.20 -0.25 8.05
C LYS A 34 -6.83 -1.63 7.99
N GLU A 35 -7.94 -1.83 8.68
CA GLU A 35 -8.84 -2.95 8.45
C GLU A 35 -9.78 -2.62 7.29
N SER A 36 -9.92 -3.55 6.35
CA SER A 36 -10.97 -3.50 5.34
C SER A 36 -11.61 -4.86 5.21
N THR A 37 -12.87 -4.87 4.80
CA THR A 37 -13.65 -6.08 4.63
C THR A 37 -13.60 -6.48 3.16
N LYS A 38 -13.14 -7.70 2.88
CA LYS A 38 -13.28 -8.29 1.54
C LYS A 38 -14.78 -8.49 1.24
N LYS A 39 -15.10 -8.64 -0.05
CA LYS A 39 -16.45 -9.00 -0.53
C LYS A 39 -17.04 -10.26 0.13
N ASP A 40 -16.20 -11.12 0.69
CA ASP A 40 -16.60 -12.36 1.37
C ASP A 40 -16.94 -12.16 2.87
N GLY A 41 -16.84 -10.93 3.40
CA GLY A 41 -17.04 -10.65 4.82
C GLY A 41 -15.78 -10.85 5.68
N GLU A 42 -14.72 -11.43 5.12
CA GLU A 42 -13.42 -11.54 5.80
C GLU A 42 -12.78 -10.17 5.98
N LYS A 43 -12.48 -9.82 7.23
CA LYS A 43 -11.67 -8.65 7.57
C LYS A 43 -10.21 -8.94 7.26
N PHE A 44 -9.58 -8.08 6.48
CA PHE A 44 -8.15 -8.12 6.25
C PHE A 44 -7.52 -6.79 6.65
N THR A 45 -6.39 -6.88 7.35
CA THR A 45 -5.55 -5.72 7.61
C THR A 45 -4.59 -5.53 6.45
N TYR A 46 -4.39 -4.27 6.05
CA TYR A 46 -3.34 -3.91 5.10
C TYR A 46 -2.61 -2.68 5.57
N LYS A 47 -1.33 -2.61 5.20
CA LYS A 47 -0.48 -1.46 5.46
C LYS A 47 -0.60 -0.46 4.32
N TYR A 48 -0.63 0.81 4.63
CA TYR A 48 -0.65 1.90 3.68
C TYR A 48 0.20 3.07 4.18
N ILE A 49 0.58 3.94 3.27
CA ILE A 49 1.22 5.22 3.56
C ILE A 49 0.34 6.32 3.00
N GLU A 50 0.37 7.49 3.62
CA GLU A 50 -0.32 8.67 3.10
C GLU A 50 0.72 9.60 2.47
N VAL A 51 0.51 9.96 1.20
CA VAL A 51 1.37 10.90 0.48
C VAL A 51 0.49 11.88 -0.26
N GLY A 52 0.56 13.16 0.10
CA GLY A 52 -0.24 14.22 -0.53
C GLY A 52 -1.75 14.08 -0.30
N GLY A 53 -2.16 13.50 0.83
CA GLY A 53 -3.58 13.24 1.14
C GLY A 53 -4.17 12.01 0.44
N GLU A 54 -3.33 11.22 -0.24
CA GLU A 54 -3.75 9.98 -0.91
C GLU A 54 -3.16 8.74 -0.21
N GLU A 55 -3.98 7.72 -0.03
CA GLU A 55 -3.59 6.45 0.58
C GLU A 55 -2.96 5.51 -0.46
N TYR A 56 -1.72 5.08 -0.22
CA TYR A 56 -1.02 4.12 -1.06
C TYR A 56 -0.76 2.82 -0.29
N ARG A 57 -1.33 1.71 -0.76
CA ARG A 57 -1.15 0.38 -0.18
C ARG A 57 0.30 -0.06 -0.34
N VAL A 58 0.85 -0.58 0.75
CA VAL A 58 2.18 -1.19 0.80
C VAL A 58 2.06 -2.70 0.90
N PRO A 59 2.37 -3.46 -0.17
CA PRO A 59 2.41 -4.91 -0.11
C PRO A 59 3.49 -5.42 0.85
N GLY A 60 3.24 -6.56 1.51
CA GLY A 60 4.24 -7.18 2.40
C GLY A 60 5.56 -7.51 1.69
N ILE A 61 5.51 -7.87 0.40
CA ILE A 61 6.71 -8.12 -0.44
C ILE A 61 7.60 -6.88 -0.52
N VAL A 62 7.01 -5.69 -0.66
CA VAL A 62 7.74 -4.41 -0.72
C VAL A 62 8.47 -4.16 0.60
N LEU A 63 7.82 -4.40 1.74
CA LEU A 63 8.46 -4.26 3.05
C LEU A 63 9.61 -5.26 3.25
N GLY A 64 9.44 -6.50 2.77
CA GLY A 64 10.49 -7.51 2.79
C GLY A 64 11.72 -7.09 2.00
N GLN A 65 11.52 -6.64 0.75
CA GLN A 65 12.60 -6.16 -0.10
C GLN A 65 13.26 -4.88 0.45
N LEU A 66 12.47 -3.94 0.98
CA LEU A 66 13.00 -2.72 1.58
C LEU A 66 13.88 -3.03 2.80
N LYS A 67 13.51 -4.03 3.61
CA LYS A 67 14.36 -4.50 4.72
C LYS A 67 15.72 -5.00 4.23
N GLU A 68 15.78 -5.73 3.12
CA GLU A 68 17.04 -6.17 2.54
C GLU A 68 17.88 -5.00 2.00
N GLN A 69 17.22 -4.04 1.33
CA GLN A 69 17.89 -2.82 0.85
C GLN A 69 18.47 -1.99 2.00
N LEU A 70 17.75 -1.85 3.12
CA LEU A 70 18.24 -1.14 4.31
C LEU A 70 19.36 -1.87 5.03
N LYS A 71 19.40 -3.21 4.97
CA LYS A 71 20.55 -3.98 5.47
C LYS A 71 21.80 -3.75 4.64
N ALA A 72 21.66 -3.67 3.31
CA ALA A 72 22.77 -3.43 2.39
C ALA A 72 23.21 -1.96 2.40
N ASN A 73 22.27 -1.03 2.54
CA ASN A 73 22.52 0.40 2.61
C ASN A 73 21.65 1.05 3.72
N PRO A 74 22.18 1.16 4.96
CA PRO A 74 21.43 1.73 6.08
C PRO A 74 21.17 3.24 5.93
N ASN A 75 21.88 3.92 5.03
CA ASN A 75 21.70 5.35 4.74
C ASN A 75 20.67 5.60 3.63
N LEU A 76 19.95 4.57 3.16
CA LEU A 76 18.93 4.72 2.13
C LEU A 76 17.80 5.64 2.64
N GLN A 77 17.60 6.76 1.97
CA GLN A 77 16.55 7.72 2.33
C GLN A 77 15.30 7.60 1.45
N LYS A 78 15.47 7.20 0.19
CA LYS A 78 14.39 7.15 -0.80
C LYS A 78 14.46 5.85 -1.59
N PHE A 79 13.31 5.38 -2.03
CA PHE A 79 13.20 4.24 -2.93
C PHE A 79 11.99 4.44 -3.84
N LYS A 80 11.94 3.69 -4.94
CA LYS A 80 10.74 3.55 -5.76
C LYS A 80 10.33 2.09 -5.80
N VAL A 81 9.07 1.83 -6.08
CA VAL A 81 8.57 0.48 -6.28
C VAL A 81 8.20 0.32 -7.75
N SER A 82 8.84 -0.63 -8.42
CA SER A 82 8.44 -1.04 -9.76
C SER A 82 7.44 -2.20 -9.64
N LYS A 83 6.32 -2.08 -10.34
CA LYS A 83 5.33 -3.14 -10.49
C LYS A 83 5.36 -3.63 -11.92
N ILE A 84 5.58 -4.92 -12.11
CA ILE A 84 5.60 -5.57 -13.43
C ILE A 84 4.53 -6.66 -13.44
N GLY A 85 3.69 -6.67 -14.48
CA GLY A 85 2.64 -7.67 -14.67
C GLY A 85 1.26 -7.27 -14.12
N GLU A 86 0.28 -8.13 -14.37
CA GLU A 86 -1.13 -7.92 -14.05
C GLU A 86 -1.72 -9.15 -13.34
N GLY A 87 -2.69 -8.92 -12.45
CA GLY A 87 -3.35 -9.99 -11.69
C GLY A 87 -2.39 -10.80 -10.83
N ILE A 88 -2.47 -12.13 -10.93
CA ILE A 88 -1.68 -13.08 -10.13
C ILE A 88 -0.18 -13.00 -10.45
N LYS A 89 0.20 -12.55 -11.65
CA LYS A 89 1.60 -12.43 -12.08
C LYS A 89 2.24 -11.08 -11.72
N THR A 90 1.64 -10.33 -10.81
CA THR A 90 2.17 -9.04 -10.39
C THR A 90 3.43 -9.24 -9.54
N VAL A 91 4.56 -8.73 -10.02
CA VAL A 91 5.83 -8.70 -9.31
C VAL A 91 6.12 -7.28 -8.85
N TYR A 92 6.43 -7.12 -7.56
CA TYR A 92 6.89 -5.87 -6.99
C TYR A 92 8.41 -5.92 -6.77
N THR A 93 9.10 -4.85 -7.15
CA THR A 93 10.54 -4.70 -6.97
C THR A 93 10.85 -3.35 -6.35
N VAL A 94 11.45 -3.33 -5.16
CA VAL A 94 12.00 -2.12 -4.54
C VAL A 94 13.31 -1.76 -5.23
N VAL A 95 13.36 -0.55 -5.79
CA VAL A 95 14.55 0.02 -6.42
C VAL A 95 15.01 1.20 -5.56
N PRO A 96 16.20 1.14 -4.94
CA PRO A 96 16.75 2.27 -4.19
C PRO A 96 17.00 3.47 -5.12
N LEU A 97 16.84 4.69 -4.57
CA LEU A 97 17.07 5.96 -5.28
C LEU A 97 18.20 6.75 -4.63
#